data_AF-A0A2T4V505-F1
#
_entry.id   AF-A0A2T4V505-F1
#
_cell.length_a   1.000
_cell.length_b   1.000
_cell.length_c   1.000
_cell.angle_alpha   90.00
_cell.angle_beta   90.00
_cell.angle_gamma   90.00
#
_symmetry.space_group_name_H-M   'P 1'
#
loop_
_entity.id
_entity.type
_entity.pdbx_description
1 polymer ?
#
loop_
_entity_poly.entity_id
_entity_poly.type
_entity_poly.pdbx_seq_one_letter_code
_entity_poly.pdbx_strand_id
1 'polypeptide(L)'
;MSEPDPRKDPRYRPFRAAAYGLYFAVVVAFCLAVTIGVFRSVGAMTPERRPPAEKLLNYRECLDAADGLWSQLESEREKLVRTTPARKVDKQWMDFRTVWLQRLADQEALCGLESRDRTNLKEVYRRLEEVQDLYTIHAVQYAGEVGGAVDALHGAFSTARKDRNYGVLP
;
A
#
# COMPACT_ATOMS: atom_id res chain seq x y z
N MET A 1 11.64 63.60 -16.33
CA MET A 1 11.99 62.99 -15.03
C MET A 1 10.94 61.94 -14.74
N SER A 2 11.29 60.66 -14.74
CA SER A 2 10.35 59.59 -14.40
C SER A 2 10.06 59.63 -12.91
N GLU A 3 8.78 59.71 -12.53
CA GLU A 3 8.38 59.59 -11.14
C GLU A 3 8.89 58.26 -10.55
N PRO A 4 9.51 58.28 -9.36
CA PRO A 4 9.91 57.04 -8.71
C PRO A 4 8.65 56.22 -8.40
N ASP A 5 8.59 55.02 -8.97
CA ASP A 5 7.50 54.08 -8.74
C ASP A 5 7.31 53.86 -7.23
N PRO A 6 6.15 54.24 -6.64
CA PRO A 6 5.90 54.11 -5.20
C PRO A 6 5.94 52.65 -4.74
N ARG A 7 5.84 51.68 -5.67
CA ARG A 7 6.04 50.26 -5.40
C ARG A 7 7.51 49.87 -5.29
N LYS A 8 8.49 50.75 -5.46
CA LYS A 8 9.94 50.43 -5.33
C LYS A 8 10.67 51.28 -4.29
N ASP A 9 9.94 51.93 -3.39
CA ASP A 9 10.54 52.71 -2.31
C ASP A 9 11.48 51.83 -1.43
N PRO A 10 12.78 52.18 -1.33
CA PRO A 10 13.79 51.44 -0.54
C PRO A 10 13.42 51.28 0.93
N ARG A 11 12.64 52.21 1.49
CA ARG A 11 12.26 52.23 2.91
C ARG A 11 11.38 51.05 3.31
N TYR A 12 10.64 50.47 2.37
CA TYR A 12 9.77 49.31 2.59
C TYR A 12 10.41 47.96 2.22
N ARG A 13 11.68 47.95 1.74
CA ARG A 13 12.43 46.70 1.49
C ARG A 13 12.51 45.76 2.70
N PRO A 14 12.84 46.22 3.93
CA PRO A 14 12.91 45.32 5.08
C PRO A 14 11.53 44.73 5.43
N PHE A 15 10.46 45.52 5.33
CA PHE A 15 9.09 45.06 5.55
C PHE A 15 8.65 44.02 4.53
N ARG A 16 8.98 44.20 3.25
CA ARG A 16 8.68 43.21 2.20
C ARG A 16 9.48 41.94 2.37
N ALA A 17 10.77 42.05 2.71
CA ALA A 17 11.60 40.90 3.00
C ALA A 17 11.05 40.11 4.20
N ALA A 18 10.62 40.80 5.26
CA ALA A 18 9.98 40.17 6.42
C ALA A 18 8.64 39.52 6.06
N ALA A 19 7.80 40.19 5.27
CA ALA A 19 6.52 39.63 4.81
C ALA A 19 6.69 38.40 3.92
N TYR A 20 7.65 38.42 2.98
CA TYR A 20 7.99 37.25 2.18
C TYR A 20 8.59 36.14 3.03
N GLY A 21 9.48 36.47 3.98
CA GLY A 21 10.02 35.50 4.92
C GLY A 21 8.94 34.81 5.74
N LEU A 22 7.98 35.57 6.27
CA LEU A 22 6.82 35.02 6.99
C LEU A 22 5.94 34.16 6.08
N TYR A 23 5.66 34.61 4.86
CA TYR A 23 4.91 33.84 3.87
C TYR A 23 5.60 32.50 3.58
N PHE A 24 6.89 32.50 3.28
CA PHE A 24 7.65 31.28 3.05
C PHE A 24 7.68 30.37 4.28
N ALA A 25 7.86 30.93 5.48
CA ALA A 25 7.84 30.14 6.71
C ALA A 25 6.49 29.43 6.91
N VAL A 26 5.37 30.14 6.68
CA VAL A 26 4.02 29.56 6.78
C VAL A 26 3.79 28.51 5.71
N VAL A 27 4.16 28.77 4.45
CA VAL A 27 3.99 27.82 3.35
C VAL A 27 4.83 26.57 3.59
N VAL A 28 6.09 26.71 3.99
CA VAL A 28 6.98 25.57 4.30
C VAL A 28 6.43 24.79 5.49
N ALA A 29 6.02 25.46 6.56
CA ALA A 29 5.42 24.79 7.72
C ALA A 29 4.14 24.04 7.34
N PHE A 30 3.27 24.62 6.51
CA PHE A 30 2.06 23.98 6.00
C PHE A 30 2.40 22.75 5.15
N CYS A 31 3.31 22.89 4.17
CA CYS A 31 3.75 21.77 3.33
C CYS A 31 4.36 20.64 4.17
N LEU A 32 5.19 20.95 5.16
CA LEU A 32 5.77 19.96 6.08
C LEU A 32 4.68 19.30 6.93
N ALA A 33 3.73 20.06 7.46
CA ALA A 33 2.63 19.53 8.25
C ALA A 33 1.75 18.57 7.44
N VAL A 34 1.41 18.93 6.19
CA VAL A 34 0.69 18.05 5.25
C VAL A 34 1.52 16.80 4.96
N THR A 35 2.81 16.95 4.65
CA THR A 35 3.71 15.83 4.34
C THR A 35 3.80 14.86 5.52
N ILE A 36 4.05 15.36 6.74
CA ILE A 36 4.09 14.56 7.96
C ILE A 36 2.73 13.92 8.23
N GLY A 37 1.63 14.65 8.03
CA GLY A 37 0.28 14.12 8.19
C GLY A 37 0.00 12.94 7.26
N VAL A 38 0.36 13.08 5.98
CA VAL A 38 0.25 12.01 4.98
C VAL A 38 1.14 10.84 5.36
N PHE A 39 2.41 11.05 5.69
CA PHE A 39 3.31 9.95 6.09
C PHE A 39 2.81 9.21 7.33
N ARG A 40 2.29 9.92 8.34
CA ARG A 40 1.69 9.28 9.53
C ARG A 40 0.42 8.52 9.19
N SER A 41 -0.43 9.06 8.30
CA SER A 41 -1.63 8.38 7.82
C SER A 41 -1.29 7.13 7.03
N VAL A 42 -0.35 7.22 6.10
CA VAL A 42 0.13 6.09 5.28
C VAL A 42 0.82 5.05 6.15
N GLY A 43 1.65 5.46 7.11
CA GLY A 43 2.27 4.56 8.08
C GLY A 43 1.25 3.88 8.99
N ALA A 44 0.17 4.55 9.37
CA ALA A 44 -0.93 3.91 10.09
C ALA A 44 -1.73 2.91 9.22
N MET A 45 -1.74 3.10 7.91
CA MET A 45 -2.46 2.26 6.94
C MET A 45 -1.59 1.16 6.30
N THR A 46 -0.26 1.24 6.45
CA THR A 46 0.71 0.29 5.88
C THR A 46 1.45 -0.35 7.06
N PRO A 47 1.05 -1.56 7.49
CA PRO A 47 1.68 -2.20 8.63
C PRO A 47 3.17 -2.44 8.36
N GLU A 48 4.02 -2.15 9.35
CA GLU A 48 5.43 -2.53 9.28
C GLU A 48 5.55 -4.06 9.14
N ARG A 49 6.45 -4.54 8.28
CA ARG A 49 6.75 -5.97 8.17
C ARG A 49 7.20 -6.49 9.53
N ARG A 50 6.46 -7.47 10.06
CA ARG A 50 6.79 -8.08 11.35
C ARG A 50 8.03 -8.96 11.21
N PRO A 51 8.88 -9.03 12.25
CA PRO A 51 9.96 -10.00 12.28
C PRO A 51 9.40 -11.42 12.19
N PRO A 52 10.17 -12.39 11.66
CA PRO A 52 9.71 -13.77 11.54
C PRO A 52 9.29 -14.34 12.90
N ALA A 53 8.19 -15.08 12.91
CA ALA A 53 7.63 -15.64 14.13
C ALA A 53 8.53 -16.75 14.72
N GLU A 54 8.46 -16.94 16.03
CA GLU A 54 9.23 -17.97 16.75
C GLU A 54 8.89 -19.41 16.28
N LYS A 55 7.65 -19.61 15.83
CA LYS A 55 7.19 -20.84 15.20
C LYS A 55 6.76 -20.57 13.77
N LEU A 56 7.45 -21.22 12.83
CA LEU A 56 7.15 -21.10 11.41
C LEU A 56 6.13 -22.15 10.97
N LEU A 57 5.23 -21.74 10.09
CA LEU A 57 4.31 -22.64 9.38
C LEU A 57 5.06 -23.46 8.33
N ASN A 58 4.55 -24.65 8.04
CA ASN A 58 5.07 -25.45 6.93
C ASN A 58 4.68 -24.83 5.57
N TYR A 59 5.30 -25.32 4.50
CA TYR A 59 5.13 -24.73 3.17
C TYR A 59 3.66 -24.80 2.68
N ARG A 60 2.98 -25.92 2.95
CA ARG A 60 1.59 -26.11 2.55
C ARG A 60 0.65 -25.19 3.31
N GLU A 61 0.80 -25.09 4.62
CA GLU A 61 0.05 -24.15 5.47
C GLU A 61 0.21 -22.72 4.99
N CYS A 62 1.42 -22.33 4.57
CA CYS A 62 1.68 -21.02 4.00
C CYS A 62 0.96 -20.75 2.67
N LEU A 63 0.84 -21.78 1.82
CA LEU A 63 0.08 -21.67 0.58
C LEU A 63 -1.42 -21.65 0.82
N ASP A 64 -1.92 -22.47 1.74
CA ASP A 64 -3.33 -22.49 2.11
C ASP A 64 -3.74 -21.16 2.75
N ALA A 65 -2.86 -20.56 3.57
CA ALA A 65 -3.05 -19.21 4.10
C ALA A 65 -3.07 -18.13 3.00
N ALA A 66 -2.16 -18.21 2.02
CA ALA A 66 -2.13 -17.31 0.88
C ALA A 66 -3.41 -17.42 0.01
N ASP A 67 -3.91 -18.63 -0.22
CA ASP A 67 -5.17 -18.88 -0.94
C ASP A 67 -6.38 -18.32 -0.17
N GLY A 68 -6.35 -18.41 1.16
CA GLY A 68 -7.32 -17.77 2.04
C GLY A 68 -7.30 -16.24 1.97
N LEU A 69 -6.13 -15.62 1.83
CA LEU A 69 -5.99 -14.17 1.63
C LEU A 69 -6.53 -13.74 0.26
N TRP A 70 -6.24 -14.51 -0.78
CA TRP A 70 -6.80 -14.30 -2.12
C TRP A 70 -8.33 -14.36 -2.11
N SER A 71 -8.89 -15.41 -1.51
CA SER A 71 -10.34 -15.62 -1.42
C SER A 71 -11.05 -14.47 -0.68
N GLN A 72 -10.43 -13.94 0.39
CA GLN A 72 -10.94 -12.78 1.11
C GLN A 72 -10.97 -11.52 0.23
N LEU A 73 -9.89 -11.28 -0.52
CA LEU A 73 -9.75 -10.14 -1.42
C LEU A 73 -10.87 -10.15 -2.48
N GLU A 74 -11.10 -11.29 -3.13
CA GLU A 74 -12.10 -11.41 -4.19
C GLU A 74 -13.53 -11.34 -3.64
N SER A 75 -13.78 -11.95 -2.47
CA SER A 75 -15.07 -11.84 -1.76
C SER A 75 -15.42 -10.38 -1.47
N GLU A 76 -14.49 -9.60 -0.91
CA GLU A 76 -14.76 -8.20 -0.60
C GLU A 76 -14.93 -7.34 -1.86
N ARG A 77 -14.14 -7.61 -2.91
CA ARG A 77 -14.34 -6.98 -4.21
C ARG A 77 -15.75 -7.22 -4.73
N GLU A 78 -16.22 -8.47 -4.74
CA GLU A 78 -17.56 -8.81 -5.24
C GLU A 78 -18.67 -8.12 -4.42
N LYS A 79 -18.55 -8.11 -3.09
CA LYS A 79 -19.51 -7.43 -2.20
C LYS A 79 -19.65 -5.94 -2.53
N LEU A 80 -18.51 -5.28 -2.77
CA LEU A 80 -18.46 -3.84 -2.99
C LEU A 80 -18.90 -3.43 -4.40
N VAL A 81 -18.70 -4.28 -5.42
CA VAL A 81 -19.21 -4.04 -6.78
C VAL A 81 -20.73 -3.84 -6.82
N ARG A 82 -21.47 -4.45 -5.89
CA ARG A 82 -22.95 -4.39 -5.85
C ARG A 82 -23.51 -3.28 -4.94
N THR A 83 -22.66 -2.48 -4.30
CA THR A 83 -23.08 -1.55 -3.25
C THR A 83 -23.26 -0.11 -3.78
N THR A 84 -24.42 0.48 -3.50
CA THR A 84 -24.73 1.91 -3.77
C THR A 84 -25.03 2.61 -2.44
N PRO A 85 -24.48 3.82 -2.13
CA PRO A 85 -23.69 4.74 -2.97
C PRO A 85 -22.17 4.53 -2.90
N ALA A 86 -21.48 4.88 -4.00
CA ALA A 86 -20.02 4.69 -4.20
C ALA A 86 -19.12 5.30 -3.11
N ARG A 87 -19.50 6.44 -2.52
CA ARG A 87 -18.69 7.10 -1.48
C ARG A 87 -18.50 6.24 -0.21
N LYS A 88 -19.42 5.32 0.08
CA LYS A 88 -19.27 4.37 1.18
C LYS A 88 -18.35 3.20 0.81
N VAL A 89 -18.29 2.85 -0.47
CA VAL A 89 -17.46 1.76 -1.00
C VAL A 89 -15.98 2.07 -0.82
N ASP A 90 -15.53 3.29 -1.16
CA ASP A 90 -14.11 3.66 -1.03
C ASP A 90 -13.64 3.57 0.43
N LYS A 91 -14.42 4.08 1.38
CA LYS A 91 -14.08 3.99 2.81
C LYS A 91 -14.04 2.54 3.29
N GLN A 92 -15.06 1.75 2.95
CA GLN A 92 -15.13 0.34 3.33
C GLN A 92 -13.96 -0.45 2.75
N TRP A 93 -13.56 -0.16 1.51
CA TRP A 93 -12.39 -0.79 0.89
C TRP A 93 -11.09 -0.42 1.61
N MET A 94 -10.90 0.85 1.98
CA MET A 94 -9.69 1.28 2.70
C MET A 94 -9.60 0.67 4.12
N ASP A 95 -10.74 0.58 4.82
CA ASP A 95 -10.81 -0.08 6.14
C ASP A 95 -10.48 -1.58 5.99
N PHE A 96 -11.03 -2.25 4.97
CA PHE A 96 -10.71 -3.64 4.65
C PHE A 96 -9.24 -3.82 4.29
N ARG A 97 -8.71 -3.01 3.36
CA ARG A 97 -7.31 -3.04 2.90
C ARG A 97 -6.35 -3.01 4.08
N THR A 98 -6.57 -2.11 5.03
CA THR A 98 -5.69 -1.97 6.20
C THR A 98 -5.66 -3.26 7.03
N VAL A 99 -6.82 -3.85 7.30
CA VAL A 99 -6.92 -5.11 8.03
C VAL A 99 -6.33 -6.28 7.22
N TRP A 100 -6.55 -6.30 5.92
CA TRP A 100 -6.03 -7.34 5.03
C TRP A 100 -4.51 -7.30 4.93
N LEU A 101 -3.90 -6.11 4.81
CA LEU A 101 -2.44 -5.93 4.82
C LEU A 101 -1.83 -6.35 6.15
N GLN A 102 -2.52 -6.11 7.27
CA GLN A 102 -2.07 -6.61 8.57
C GLN A 102 -2.05 -8.14 8.60
N ARG A 103 -3.09 -8.78 8.06
CA ARG A 103 -3.13 -10.25 7.95
C ARG A 103 -2.05 -10.77 7.02
N LEU A 104 -1.80 -10.10 5.89
CA LEU A 104 -0.72 -10.44 4.96
C LEU A 104 0.61 -10.43 5.70
N ALA A 105 0.97 -9.33 6.37
CA ALA A 105 2.21 -9.20 7.13
C ALA A 105 2.35 -10.26 8.24
N ASP A 106 1.25 -10.60 8.91
CA ASP A 106 1.24 -11.64 9.95
C ASP A 106 1.54 -13.03 9.36
N GLN A 107 0.96 -13.33 8.20
CA GLN A 107 1.23 -14.57 7.49
C GLN A 107 2.65 -14.60 6.90
N GLU A 108 3.17 -13.48 6.38
CA GLU A 108 4.56 -13.38 5.92
C GLU A 108 5.54 -13.71 7.06
N ALA A 109 5.29 -13.19 8.26
CA ALA A 109 6.09 -13.45 9.46
C ALA A 109 6.01 -14.91 9.91
N LEU A 110 4.79 -15.50 9.94
CA LEU A 110 4.60 -16.93 10.25
C LEU A 110 5.23 -17.84 9.19
N CYS A 111 5.28 -17.40 7.94
CA CYS A 111 5.86 -18.15 6.84
C CYS A 111 7.35 -17.96 6.67
N GLY A 112 8.01 -17.07 7.42
CA GLY A 112 9.46 -16.90 7.37
C GLY A 112 10.00 -16.72 5.94
N LEU A 113 9.33 -15.87 5.15
CA LEU A 113 9.57 -15.73 3.70
C LEU A 113 10.98 -15.25 3.32
N GLU A 114 11.79 -14.82 4.29
CA GLU A 114 13.18 -14.41 4.06
C GLU A 114 14.14 -15.59 3.84
N SER A 115 13.70 -16.83 4.05
CA SER A 115 14.49 -18.01 3.70
C SER A 115 14.58 -18.21 2.18
N ARG A 116 15.77 -18.59 1.69
CA ARG A 116 16.02 -18.92 0.27
C ARG A 116 15.15 -20.07 -0.24
N ASP A 117 14.81 -21.01 0.64
CA ASP A 117 14.00 -22.20 0.31
C ASP A 117 12.52 -21.87 0.09
N ARG A 118 12.11 -20.62 0.34
CA ARG A 118 10.72 -20.13 0.24
C ARG A 118 10.56 -19.09 -0.87
N THR A 119 11.46 -19.04 -1.85
CA THR A 119 11.41 -18.06 -2.96
C THR A 119 10.08 -18.08 -3.72
N ASN A 120 9.54 -19.28 -4.00
CA ASN A 120 8.25 -19.42 -4.68
C ASN A 120 7.07 -18.91 -3.82
N LEU A 121 7.11 -19.13 -2.50
CA LEU A 121 6.15 -18.54 -1.57
C LEU A 121 6.26 -17.02 -1.52
N LYS A 122 7.48 -16.50 -1.46
CA LYS A 122 7.75 -15.06 -1.46
C LYS A 122 7.15 -14.38 -2.69
N GLU A 123 7.25 -15.02 -3.86
CA GLU A 123 6.62 -14.53 -5.08
C GLU A 123 5.08 -14.55 -5.00
N VAL A 124 4.45 -15.58 -4.43
CA VAL A 124 3.00 -15.61 -4.22
C VAL A 124 2.53 -14.43 -3.36
N TYR A 125 3.17 -14.21 -2.20
CA TYR A 125 2.81 -13.12 -1.30
C TYR A 125 3.04 -11.74 -1.94
N ARG A 126 4.13 -11.57 -2.69
CA ARG A 126 4.39 -10.35 -3.46
C ARG A 126 3.31 -10.09 -4.50
N ARG A 127 2.85 -11.12 -5.22
CA ARG A 127 1.77 -10.99 -6.21
C ARG A 127 0.42 -10.69 -5.58
N LEU A 128 0.15 -11.21 -4.38
CA LEU A 128 -1.07 -10.87 -3.64
C LEU A 128 -1.13 -9.39 -3.29
N GLU A 129 -0.02 -8.81 -2.81
CA GLU A 129 0.10 -7.38 -2.54
C GLU A 129 -0.08 -6.55 -3.81
N GLU A 130 0.56 -6.95 -4.91
CA GLU A 130 0.45 -6.28 -6.23
C GLU A 130 -1.01 -6.22 -6.74
N VAL A 131 -1.77 -7.32 -6.60
CA VAL A 131 -3.19 -7.35 -7.00
C VAL A 131 -4.05 -6.48 -6.06
N GLN A 132 -3.78 -6.49 -4.76
CA GLN A 132 -4.47 -5.65 -3.78
C GLN A 132 -4.29 -4.15 -4.11
N ASP A 133 -3.07 -3.73 -4.44
CA ASP A 133 -2.77 -2.35 -4.81
C ASP A 133 -3.49 -1.96 -6.10
N LEU A 134 -3.48 -2.82 -7.12
CA LEU A 134 -4.22 -2.58 -8.38
C LEU A 134 -5.74 -2.48 -8.17
N TYR A 135 -6.31 -3.25 -7.25
CA TYR A 135 -7.73 -3.12 -6.88
C TYR A 135 -8.05 -1.81 -6.15
N THR A 136 -7.04 -1.17 -5.55
CA THR A 136 -7.19 0.08 -4.80
C THR A 136 -7.08 1.31 -5.71
N ILE A 137 -6.29 1.23 -6.77
CA ILE A 137 -6.15 2.31 -7.76
C ILE A 137 -7.36 2.25 -8.69
N HIS A 138 -8.24 3.27 -8.63
CA HIS A 138 -9.54 3.33 -9.33
C HIS A 138 -9.56 2.58 -10.67
N ALA A 139 -10.35 1.49 -10.68
CA ALA A 139 -10.45 0.42 -11.69
C ALA A 139 -10.73 0.83 -13.15
N VAL A 140 -10.77 2.12 -13.49
CA VAL A 140 -10.98 2.60 -14.87
C VAL A 140 -9.63 2.80 -15.59
N GLN A 141 -8.58 3.22 -14.90
CA GLN A 141 -7.29 3.52 -15.55
C GLN A 141 -6.43 2.26 -15.78
N TYR A 142 -6.68 1.19 -15.03
CA TYR A 142 -5.82 -0.01 -15.00
C TYR A 142 -6.59 -1.33 -15.21
N ALA A 143 -7.82 -1.28 -15.74
CA ALA A 143 -8.64 -2.48 -15.97
C ALA A 143 -7.92 -3.57 -16.80
N GLY A 144 -7.04 -3.17 -17.72
CA GLY A 144 -6.22 -4.09 -18.51
C GLY A 144 -5.04 -4.72 -17.74
N GLU A 145 -4.51 -4.05 -16.72
CA GLU A 145 -3.36 -4.54 -15.94
C GLU A 145 -3.78 -5.53 -14.85
N VAL A 146 -5.00 -5.37 -14.33
CA VAL A 146 -5.58 -6.26 -13.33
C VAL A 146 -5.61 -7.72 -13.80
N GLY A 147 -6.04 -7.97 -15.04
CA GLY A 147 -6.12 -9.33 -15.58
C GLY A 147 -4.76 -10.02 -15.62
N GLY A 148 -3.73 -9.33 -16.12
CA GLY A 148 -2.37 -9.87 -16.16
C GLY A 148 -1.77 -10.11 -14.78
N ALA A 149 -2.06 -9.25 -13.80
CA ALA A 149 -1.61 -9.44 -12.42
C ALA A 149 -2.27 -10.65 -11.74
N VAL A 150 -3.57 -10.86 -11.97
CA VAL A 150 -4.30 -12.03 -11.46
C VAL A 150 -3.80 -13.32 -12.12
N ASP A 151 -3.57 -13.30 -13.44
CA ASP A 151 -2.99 -14.45 -14.15
C ASP A 151 -1.58 -14.78 -13.64
N ALA A 152 -0.75 -13.76 -13.39
CA ALA A 152 0.57 -13.93 -12.80
C ALA A 152 0.50 -14.51 -11.38
N LEU A 153 -0.47 -14.07 -10.56
CA LEU A 153 -0.73 -14.62 -9.23
C LEU A 153 -1.12 -16.10 -9.31
N HIS A 154 -2.05 -16.47 -10.19
CA HIS A 154 -2.42 -17.88 -10.41
C HIS A 154 -1.23 -18.71 -10.91
N GLY A 155 -0.39 -18.14 -11.77
CA GLY A 155 0.88 -18.73 -12.20
C GLY A 155 1.82 -18.99 -11.02
N ALA A 156 1.96 -18.03 -10.10
CA ALA A 156 2.77 -18.16 -8.90
C ALA A 156 2.24 -19.26 -7.96
N PHE A 157 0.92 -19.32 -7.71
CA PHE A 157 0.30 -20.42 -6.95
C PHE A 157 0.57 -21.77 -7.59
N SER A 158 0.44 -21.87 -8.92
CA SER A 158 0.68 -23.13 -9.64
C SER A 158 2.14 -23.58 -9.54
N THR A 159 3.08 -22.64 -9.55
CA THR A 159 4.52 -22.90 -9.42
C THR A 159 4.84 -23.34 -8.00
N ALA A 160 4.33 -22.62 -6.99
CA ALA A 160 4.56 -22.95 -5.59
C ALA A 160 3.96 -24.32 -5.19
N ARG A 161 2.80 -24.70 -5.74
CA ARG A 161 2.23 -26.05 -5.51
C ARG A 161 3.07 -27.19 -6.10
N LYS A 162 3.93 -26.90 -7.08
CA LYS A 162 4.86 -27.88 -7.68
C LYS A 162 6.21 -27.94 -6.96
N ASP A 163 6.42 -27.07 -5.97
CA ASP A 163 7.65 -27.03 -5.19
C ASP A 163 7.82 -28.32 -4.39
N ARG A 164 9.06 -28.83 -4.30
CA ARG A 164 9.38 -30.05 -3.57
C ARG A 164 9.07 -29.93 -2.08
N ASN A 165 9.09 -28.71 -1.55
CA ASN A 165 8.81 -28.43 -0.14
C ASN A 165 7.31 -28.47 0.19
N TYR A 166 6.41 -28.53 -0.79
CA TYR A 166 4.96 -28.56 -0.59
C TYR A 166 4.46 -29.80 0.19
N GLY A 167 5.18 -30.92 0.11
CA GLY A 167 4.81 -32.20 0.74
C GLY A 167 5.64 -32.58 1.97
N VAL A 168 6.57 -31.73 2.40
CA VAL A 168 7.44 -32.02 3.55
C VAL A 168 6.68 -31.67 4.83
N LEU A 169 6.20 -32.70 5.53
CA LEU A 169 5.61 -32.57 6.86
C LEU A 169 6.72 -32.22 7.90
N PRO A 170 6.38 -31.49 8.97
CA PRO A 170 7.32 -31.09 10.01
C PRO A 170 7.97 -32.28 10.73
#